data_AF-A0A1F6JT90-F1
#
_entry.id   AF-A0A1F6JT90-F1
#
_cell.length_a   1.000
_cell.length_b   1.000
_cell.length_c   1.000
_cell.angle_alpha   90.00
_cell.angle_beta   90.00
_cell.angle_gamma   90.00
#
_symmetry.space_group_name_H-M   'P 1'
#
loop_
_entity.id
_entity.type
_entity.pdbx_description
1 polymer ?
#
loop_
_entity_poly.entity_id
_entity_poly.type
_entity_poly.pdbx_seq_one_letter_code
_entity_poly.pdbx_strand_id
1 'polypeptide(L)'
;MKFNKYTFFLIGYLIQNIIFWIGIQFSKITDLPINLLYSFSNGFLGTAAGIMGILISRHWGGSKSAVGKGVLLISLGITSWGLGTLIWSFYNFVLHVPVPYPSWADLGYTLAVPLWTIGVFYLSKATGAKFSLRQLRGRLMLILLPLLAAVASYYFLYVIARKSSFVVEGGLLKIFLDFYYPLGDWIILTVAFLIFGLSLQYLGGRFRWPVMILILGFVFMFISDFTFSYTTTVESYYNGHLADLLFTVAIFVISFGVAGFDTKET
;
A
#
# COMPACT_ATOMS: atom_id res chain seq x y z
N MET A 1 -10.61 -9.29 -16.37
CA MET A 1 -9.54 -10.00 -15.64
C MET A 1 -10.08 -11.39 -15.29
N LYS A 2 -9.33 -12.47 -15.51
CA LYS A 2 -9.77 -13.82 -15.11
C LYS A 2 -9.32 -14.08 -13.66
N PHE A 3 -10.15 -14.76 -12.88
CA PHE A 3 -9.76 -15.22 -11.55
C PHE A 3 -8.90 -16.48 -11.65
N ASN A 4 -7.85 -16.50 -10.85
CA ASN A 4 -6.93 -17.62 -10.64
C ASN A 4 -6.91 -18.00 -9.15
N LYS A 5 -6.17 -19.07 -8.81
CA LYS A 5 -6.02 -19.55 -7.43
C LYS A 5 -5.57 -18.46 -6.45
N TYR A 6 -4.72 -17.53 -6.86
CA TYR A 6 -4.23 -16.44 -6.01
C TYR A 6 -5.35 -15.42 -5.73
N THR A 7 -6.12 -15.04 -6.75
CA THR A 7 -7.26 -14.15 -6.58
C THR A 7 -8.34 -14.77 -5.69
N PHE A 8 -8.63 -16.07 -5.81
CA PHE A 8 -9.59 -16.75 -4.94
C PHE A 8 -9.12 -16.79 -3.48
N PHE A 9 -7.84 -17.11 -3.25
CA PHE A 9 -7.24 -17.06 -1.91
C PHE A 9 -7.37 -15.65 -1.31
N LEU A 10 -7.00 -14.61 -2.05
CA LEU A 10 -7.09 -13.23 -1.59
C LEU A 10 -8.53 -12.82 -1.25
N ILE A 11 -9.51 -13.19 -2.08
CA ILE A 11 -10.93 -12.89 -1.83
C ILE A 11 -11.41 -13.60 -0.56
N GLY A 12 -11.11 -14.90 -0.42
CA GLY A 12 -11.46 -15.66 0.77
C GLY A 12 -10.85 -15.06 2.04
N TYR A 13 -9.57 -14.66 1.97
CA TYR A 13 -8.87 -14.04 3.09
C TYR A 13 -9.44 -12.66 3.46
N LEU A 14 -9.82 -11.86 2.46
CA LEU A 14 -10.50 -10.58 2.70
C LEU A 14 -11.86 -10.79 3.37
N ILE A 15 -12.68 -11.72 2.88
CA ILE A 15 -13.99 -12.03 3.48
C ILE A 15 -13.81 -12.48 4.93
N GLN A 16 -12.84 -13.36 5.20
CA GLN A 16 -12.49 -13.77 6.54
C GLN A 16 -12.11 -12.58 7.44
N ASN A 17 -11.27 -11.66 6.94
CA ASN A 17 -10.86 -10.49 7.71
C ASN A 17 -12.01 -9.51 7.94
N ILE A 18 -12.91 -9.32 6.98
CA ILE A 18 -14.11 -8.49 7.16
C ILE A 18 -14.99 -9.10 8.25
N ILE A 19 -15.25 -10.41 8.22
CA ILE A 19 -16.01 -11.10 9.27
C ILE A 19 -15.33 -10.94 10.63
N PHE A 20 -14.01 -11.11 10.67
CA PHE A 20 -13.22 -10.96 11.89
C PHE A 20 -13.31 -9.53 12.45
N TRP A 21 -13.13 -8.52 11.60
CA TRP A 21 -13.25 -7.11 11.97
C TRP A 21 -14.65 -6.77 12.47
N ILE A 22 -15.70 -7.24 11.78
CA ILE A 22 -17.10 -7.08 12.21
C ILE A 22 -17.30 -7.68 13.62
N GLY A 23 -16.73 -8.86 13.89
CA GLY A 23 -16.76 -9.49 15.21
C GLY A 23 -16.11 -8.62 16.30
N ILE A 24 -14.96 -8.01 16.02
CA ILE A 24 -14.30 -7.05 16.93
C ILE A 24 -15.25 -5.86 17.21
N GLN A 25 -15.85 -5.27 16.17
CA GLN A 25 -16.74 -4.12 16.34
C GLN A 25 -18.01 -4.46 17.15
N PHE A 26 -18.60 -5.65 16.94
CA PHE A 26 -19.74 -6.10 17.75
C PHE A 26 -19.39 -6.36 19.21
N SER A 27 -18.15 -6.76 19.50
CA SER A 27 -17.71 -6.97 20.88
C SER A 27 -17.67 -5.65 21.68
N LYS A 28 -17.47 -4.51 21.01
CA LYS A 28 -17.21 -3.18 21.59
C LYS A 28 -15.98 -3.11 22.49
N ILE A 29 -15.10 -4.11 22.41
CA ILE A 29 -13.89 -4.19 23.22
C ILE A 29 -12.70 -3.73 22.38
N THR A 30 -11.84 -2.88 22.97
CA THR A 30 -10.76 -2.19 22.25
C THR A 30 -9.36 -2.62 22.68
N ASP A 31 -9.26 -3.45 23.72
CA ASP A 31 -8.04 -3.77 24.45
C ASP A 31 -7.78 -5.29 24.62
N LEU A 32 -8.59 -6.15 24.02
CA LEU A 32 -8.38 -7.60 24.10
C LEU A 32 -7.29 -8.11 23.13
N PRO A 33 -6.65 -9.25 23.43
CA PRO A 33 -5.71 -9.91 22.52
C PRO A 33 -6.30 -10.21 21.13
N ILE A 34 -7.63 -10.34 21.03
CA ILE A 34 -8.34 -10.56 19.77
C ILE A 34 -8.18 -9.39 18.79
N ASN A 35 -8.12 -8.16 19.30
CA ASN A 35 -7.89 -6.95 18.53
C ASN A 35 -6.47 -6.92 17.96
N LEU A 36 -5.50 -7.36 18.77
CA LEU A 36 -4.10 -7.46 18.38
C LEU A 36 -3.86 -8.54 17.31
N LEU A 37 -4.63 -9.62 17.37
CA LEU A 37 -4.58 -10.71 16.38
C LEU A 37 -5.04 -10.24 14.99
N TYR A 38 -5.85 -9.18 14.91
CA TYR A 38 -6.23 -8.57 13.64
C TYR A 38 -5.01 -8.01 12.89
N SER A 39 -4.14 -7.27 13.58
CA SER A 39 -2.89 -6.75 13.03
C SER A 39 -1.98 -7.89 12.55
N PHE A 40 -1.94 -9.01 13.27
CA PHE A 40 -1.20 -10.20 12.84
C PHE A 40 -1.77 -10.76 11.53
N SER A 41 -3.10 -10.84 11.41
CA SER A 41 -3.78 -11.28 10.19
C SER A 41 -3.44 -10.38 8.99
N ASN A 42 -3.35 -9.07 9.20
CA ASN A 42 -2.91 -8.12 8.17
C ASN A 42 -1.45 -8.33 7.74
N GLY A 43 -0.54 -8.55 8.70
CA GLY A 43 0.86 -8.85 8.40
C GLY A 43 1.02 -10.17 7.63
N PHE A 44 0.23 -11.19 7.99
CA PHE A 44 0.19 -12.45 7.25
C PHE A 44 -0.32 -12.26 5.81
N LEU A 45 -1.38 -11.46 5.61
CA LEU A 45 -1.89 -11.15 4.26
C LEU A 45 -0.80 -10.52 3.40
N GLY A 46 -0.15 -9.46 3.89
CA GLY A 46 0.90 -8.76 3.16
C GLY A 46 2.08 -9.67 2.80
N THR A 47 2.56 -10.48 3.75
CA THR A 47 3.68 -11.40 3.50
C THR A 47 3.32 -12.52 2.53
N ALA A 48 2.18 -13.21 2.74
CA ALA A 48 1.73 -14.26 1.84
C ALA A 48 1.46 -13.71 0.43
N ALA A 49 0.81 -12.55 0.32
CA ALA A 49 0.50 -11.94 -0.96
C ALA A 49 1.70 -11.40 -1.72
N GLY A 50 2.67 -10.82 -1.01
CA GLY A 50 3.95 -10.48 -1.59
C GLY A 50 4.70 -11.70 -2.13
N ILE A 51 4.71 -12.83 -1.40
CA ILE A 51 5.31 -14.08 -1.90
C ILE A 51 4.60 -14.58 -3.16
N MET A 52 3.26 -14.58 -3.18
CA MET A 52 2.48 -14.93 -4.37
C MET A 52 2.87 -14.05 -5.57
N GLY A 53 2.96 -12.74 -5.37
CA GLY A 53 3.37 -11.79 -6.41
C GLY A 53 4.80 -12.00 -6.91
N ILE A 54 5.74 -12.36 -6.04
CA ILE A 54 7.11 -12.73 -6.43
C ILE A 54 7.09 -13.95 -7.37
N LEU A 55 6.25 -14.95 -7.11
CA LEU A 55 6.10 -16.11 -7.99
C LEU A 55 5.52 -15.72 -9.35
N ILE A 56 4.51 -14.85 -9.37
CA ILE A 56 3.87 -14.33 -10.59
C ILE A 56 4.88 -13.54 -11.43
N SER A 57 5.78 -12.77 -10.80
CA SER A 57 6.81 -12.02 -11.51
C SER A 57 7.70 -12.92 -12.39
N ARG A 58 7.94 -14.17 -11.98
CA ARG A 58 8.76 -15.14 -12.72
C ARG A 58 8.11 -15.55 -14.05
N HIS A 59 6.78 -15.53 -14.14
CA HIS A 59 6.05 -15.83 -15.38
C HIS A 59 6.32 -14.77 -16.46
N TRP A 60 6.74 -13.57 -16.03
CA TRP A 60 7.12 -12.47 -16.90
C TRP A 60 8.65 -12.30 -16.99
N GLY A 61 9.43 -13.35 -16.75
CA GLY A 61 10.90 -13.28 -16.80
C GLY A 61 11.56 -12.60 -15.59
N GLY A 62 10.81 -12.34 -14.53
CA GLY A 62 11.32 -11.79 -13.26
C GLY A 62 12.07 -10.48 -13.48
N SER A 63 13.32 -10.42 -13.02
CA SER A 63 14.17 -9.24 -13.16
C SER A 63 14.65 -8.97 -14.61
N LYS A 64 14.32 -9.81 -15.60
CA LYS A 64 14.78 -9.65 -16.98
C LYS A 64 13.82 -8.81 -17.85
N SER A 65 12.56 -8.66 -17.48
CA SER A 65 11.59 -7.84 -18.22
C SER A 65 11.08 -6.65 -17.40
N ALA A 66 10.56 -5.62 -18.06
CA ALA A 66 9.98 -4.46 -17.37
C ALA A 66 8.72 -4.84 -16.57
N VAL A 67 7.84 -5.70 -17.12
CA VAL A 67 6.65 -6.19 -16.40
C VAL A 67 7.06 -7.04 -15.20
N GLY A 68 7.99 -7.98 -15.40
CA GLY A 68 8.48 -8.84 -14.33
C GLY A 68 9.17 -8.04 -13.22
N LYS A 69 10.02 -7.06 -13.54
CA LYS A 69 10.62 -6.14 -12.55
C LYS A 69 9.57 -5.37 -11.78
N GLY A 70 8.57 -4.85 -12.48
CA GLY A 70 7.49 -4.07 -11.87
C GLY A 70 6.70 -4.89 -10.87
N VAL A 71 6.23 -6.07 -11.30
CA VAL A 71 5.53 -7.03 -10.45
C VAL A 71 6.40 -7.47 -9.28
N LEU A 72 7.67 -7.81 -9.52
CA LEU A 72 8.61 -8.25 -8.47
C LEU A 72 8.80 -7.19 -7.39
N LEU A 73 9.12 -5.95 -7.76
CA LEU A 73 9.40 -4.88 -6.82
C LEU A 73 8.14 -4.47 -6.05
N ILE A 74 6.99 -4.41 -6.71
CA ILE A 74 5.72 -4.16 -6.00
C ILE A 74 5.49 -5.26 -4.96
N SER A 75 5.69 -6.52 -5.35
CA SER A 75 5.51 -7.66 -4.47
C SER A 75 6.47 -7.67 -3.29
N LEU A 76 7.74 -7.28 -3.50
CA LEU A 76 8.71 -7.07 -2.42
C LEU A 76 8.26 -5.95 -1.47
N GLY A 77 7.66 -4.89 -1.99
CA GLY A 77 7.07 -3.83 -1.17
C GLY A 77 5.90 -4.33 -0.32
N ILE A 78 5.01 -5.15 -0.88
CA ILE A 78 3.89 -5.79 -0.15
C ILE A 78 4.45 -6.71 0.96
N THR A 79 5.47 -7.52 0.66
CA THR A 79 6.14 -8.36 1.66
C THR A 79 6.78 -7.51 2.75
N SER A 80 7.48 -6.42 2.39
CA SER A 80 8.14 -5.51 3.33
C SER A 80 7.13 -4.86 4.28
N TRP A 81 6.02 -4.36 3.75
CA TRP A 81 4.93 -3.81 4.55
C TRP A 81 4.35 -4.88 5.49
N GLY A 82 4.07 -6.08 4.97
CA GLY A 82 3.55 -7.19 5.77
C GLY A 82 4.49 -7.61 6.91
N LEU A 83 5.81 -7.66 6.66
CA LEU A 83 6.81 -7.92 7.70
C LEU A 83 6.83 -6.81 8.75
N GLY A 84 6.72 -5.54 8.34
CA GLY A 84 6.55 -4.42 9.26
C GLY A 84 5.35 -4.61 10.18
N THR A 85 4.20 -5.01 9.63
CA THR A 85 2.98 -5.28 10.41
C THR A 85 3.11 -6.50 11.32
N LEU A 86 3.85 -7.54 10.93
CA LEU A 86 4.16 -8.66 11.82
C LEU A 86 5.06 -8.22 12.99
N ILE A 87 6.03 -7.34 12.76
CA ILE A 87 6.85 -6.74 13.83
C ILE A 87 5.98 -5.88 14.75
N TRP A 88 5.09 -5.04 14.19
CA TRP A 88 4.11 -4.27 14.96
C TRP A 88 3.25 -5.18 15.85
N SER A 89 2.80 -6.30 15.29
CA SER A 89 2.00 -7.29 16.00
C SER A 89 2.81 -7.99 17.09
N PHE A 90 4.09 -8.25 16.87
CA PHE A 90 4.99 -8.83 17.87
C PHE A 90 5.12 -7.94 19.11
N TYR A 91 5.29 -6.63 18.94
CA TYR A 91 5.32 -5.68 20.08
C TYR A 91 4.04 -5.73 20.91
N ASN A 92 2.88 -5.59 20.26
CA ASN A 92 1.64 -5.52 21.02
C ASN A 92 1.19 -6.88 21.56
N PHE A 93 1.26 -7.95 20.76
CA PHE A 93 0.68 -9.25 21.08
C PHE A 93 1.63 -10.15 21.88
N VAL A 94 2.93 -10.11 21.61
CA VAL A 94 3.91 -10.96 22.31
C VAL A 94 4.55 -10.21 23.46
N LEU A 95 5.04 -9.00 23.21
CA LEU A 95 5.71 -8.20 24.25
C LEU A 95 4.74 -7.43 25.16
N HIS A 96 3.46 -7.31 24.78
CA HIS A 96 2.44 -6.60 25.55
C HIS A 96 2.81 -5.14 25.85
N VAL A 97 3.52 -4.48 24.92
CA VAL A 97 3.92 -3.08 25.03
C VAL A 97 3.38 -2.27 23.84
N PRO A 98 3.06 -0.98 24.03
CA PRO A 98 2.77 -0.11 22.91
C PRO A 98 3.98 -0.05 21.97
N VAL A 99 3.72 -0.04 20.66
CA VAL A 99 4.78 0.04 19.66
C VAL A 99 5.48 1.39 19.81
N PRO A 100 6.81 1.43 20.04
CA PRO A 100 7.53 2.69 20.12
C PRO A 100 7.54 3.40 18.77
N TYR A 101 7.64 4.72 18.75
CA TYR A 101 7.84 5.46 17.50
C TYR A 101 9.10 6.31 17.60
N PRO A 102 10.12 6.08 16.74
CA PRO A 102 10.26 5.02 15.72
C PRO A 102 10.44 3.59 16.27
N SER A 103 10.10 2.56 15.49
CA SER A 103 10.27 1.12 15.77
C SER A 103 10.94 0.35 14.63
N TRP A 104 11.22 -0.93 14.86
CA TRP A 104 11.61 -1.87 13.80
C TRP A 104 10.50 -2.12 12.76
N ALA A 105 9.22 -1.88 13.08
CA ALA A 105 8.14 -1.99 12.10
C ALA A 105 8.27 -0.92 11.01
N ASP A 106 8.70 0.29 11.40
CA ASP A 106 8.90 1.42 10.48
C ASP A 106 9.94 1.13 9.39
N LEU A 107 10.91 0.24 9.64
CA LEU A 107 11.86 -0.21 8.61
C LEU A 107 11.11 -0.88 7.45
N GLY A 108 10.15 -1.75 7.75
CA GLY A 108 9.35 -2.48 6.77
C GLY A 108 8.45 -1.55 5.95
N TYR A 109 7.78 -0.60 6.63
CA TYR A 109 6.91 0.39 6.00
C TYR A 109 7.71 1.37 5.12
N THR A 110 8.83 1.88 5.65
CA THR A 110 9.73 2.79 4.93
C THR A 110 10.29 2.12 3.68
N LEU A 111 10.68 0.85 3.75
CA LEU A 111 11.21 0.13 2.59
C LEU A 111 10.12 -0.19 1.54
N ALA A 112 8.85 -0.28 1.93
CA ALA A 112 7.76 -0.58 1.00
C ALA A 112 7.55 0.53 -0.05
N VAL A 113 7.61 1.80 0.36
CA VAL A 113 7.40 2.97 -0.50
C VAL A 113 8.33 3.02 -1.72
N PRO A 114 9.68 2.94 -1.60
CA PRO A 114 10.58 2.97 -2.74
C PRO A 114 10.42 1.72 -3.60
N LEU A 115 10.15 0.54 -3.00
CA LEU A 115 9.90 -0.68 -3.75
C LEU A 115 8.64 -0.57 -4.63
N TRP A 116 7.54 -0.08 -4.08
CA TRP A 116 6.33 0.22 -4.85
C TRP A 116 6.59 1.25 -5.93
N THR A 117 7.24 2.36 -5.59
CA THR A 117 7.56 3.45 -6.53
C THR A 117 8.36 2.96 -7.73
N ILE A 118 9.45 2.24 -7.49
CA ILE A 118 10.33 1.72 -8.56
C ILE A 118 9.59 0.64 -9.35
N GLY A 119 8.82 -0.23 -8.69
CA GLY A 119 8.05 -1.26 -9.38
C GLY A 119 6.99 -0.68 -10.31
N VAL A 120 6.25 0.33 -9.85
CA VAL A 120 5.27 1.05 -10.65
C VAL A 120 5.98 1.78 -11.81
N PHE A 121 7.12 2.42 -11.59
CA PHE A 121 7.93 2.99 -12.68
C PHE A 121 8.31 1.97 -13.78
N TYR A 122 8.64 0.74 -13.42
CA TYR A 122 8.89 -0.31 -14.43
C TYR A 122 7.63 -0.74 -15.17
N LEU A 123 6.47 -0.80 -14.49
CA LEU A 123 5.19 -1.03 -15.15
C LEU A 123 4.82 0.12 -16.10
N SER A 124 5.11 1.38 -15.75
CA SER A 124 4.82 2.52 -16.62
C SER A 124 5.64 2.47 -17.91
N LYS A 125 6.91 2.04 -17.84
CA LYS A 125 7.76 1.78 -19.01
C LYS A 125 7.20 0.68 -19.91
N ALA A 126 6.73 -0.42 -19.31
CA ALA A 126 6.16 -1.54 -20.05
C ALA A 126 4.85 -1.20 -20.76
N THR A 127 4.13 -0.19 -20.28
CA THR A 127 2.77 0.14 -20.69
C THR A 127 2.67 1.36 -21.61
N GLY A 128 3.81 1.81 -22.14
CA GLY A 128 3.83 2.81 -23.22
C GLY A 128 3.77 4.27 -22.76
N ALA A 129 4.10 4.58 -21.49
CA ALA A 129 4.12 5.96 -21.00
C ALA A 129 4.93 6.91 -21.91
N LYS A 130 6.03 6.42 -22.51
CA LYS A 130 6.85 7.17 -23.49
C LYS A 130 6.05 7.74 -24.67
N PHE A 131 4.97 7.08 -25.08
CA PHE A 131 4.12 7.56 -26.18
C PHE A 131 3.22 8.72 -25.75
N SER A 132 2.62 8.64 -24.57
CA SER A 132 1.80 9.74 -24.01
C SER A 132 2.63 11.01 -23.79
N LEU A 133 3.88 10.88 -23.35
CA LEU A 133 4.81 12.01 -23.13
C LEU A 133 5.18 12.80 -24.39
N ARG A 134 4.92 12.24 -25.58
CA ARG A 134 5.09 12.98 -26.84
C ARG A 134 4.00 14.03 -27.05
N GLN A 135 2.85 13.86 -26.42
CA GLN A 135 1.70 14.76 -26.53
C GLN A 135 1.76 15.84 -25.43
N LEU A 136 1.25 17.04 -25.75
CA LEU A 136 1.16 18.14 -24.78
C LEU A 136 0.39 17.73 -23.53
N ARG A 137 -0.71 16.98 -23.69
CA ARG A 137 -1.51 16.43 -22.59
C ARG A 137 -0.68 15.59 -21.63
N GLY A 138 0.16 14.68 -22.14
CA GLY A 138 1.03 13.86 -21.30
C GLY A 138 2.06 14.68 -20.53
N ARG A 139 2.62 15.73 -21.14
CA ARG A 139 3.55 16.65 -20.46
C ARG A 139 2.87 17.48 -19.37
N LEU A 140 1.65 17.95 -19.61
CA LEU A 140 0.87 18.66 -18.59
C LEU A 140 0.53 17.72 -17.42
N MET A 141 0.11 16.49 -17.70
CA MET A 141 -0.18 15.48 -16.67
C MET A 141 1.07 15.13 -15.84
N LEU A 142 2.27 15.13 -16.43
CA LEU A 142 3.52 14.94 -15.70
C LEU A 142 3.79 15.99 -14.62
N ILE A 143 3.23 17.19 -14.75
CA ILE A 143 3.46 18.29 -13.81
C ILE A 143 2.26 18.43 -12.87
N LEU A 144 1.05 18.44 -13.43
CA LEU A 144 -0.18 18.66 -12.67
C LEU A 144 -0.48 17.54 -11.68
N LEU A 145 -0.26 16.27 -12.05
CA LEU A 145 -0.59 15.15 -11.17
C LEU A 145 0.32 15.07 -9.92
N PRO A 146 1.65 15.23 -10.03
CA PRO A 146 2.49 15.37 -8.85
C PRO A 146 2.11 16.56 -7.98
N LEU A 147 1.80 17.72 -8.57
CA LEU A 147 1.40 18.91 -7.80
C LEU A 147 0.10 18.68 -7.03
N LEU A 148 -0.92 18.10 -7.69
CA LEU A 148 -2.18 17.75 -7.04
C LEU A 148 -1.97 16.74 -5.91
N ALA A 149 -1.14 15.71 -6.14
CA ALA A 149 -0.81 14.73 -5.11
C ALA A 149 -0.03 15.38 -3.94
N ALA A 150 0.83 16.37 -4.20
CA ALA A 150 1.58 17.08 -3.17
C ALA A 150 0.65 17.91 -2.29
N VAL A 151 -0.24 18.68 -2.92
CA VAL A 151 -1.25 19.49 -2.23
C VAL A 151 -2.18 18.61 -1.42
N ALA A 152 -2.66 17.50 -1.99
CA ALA A 152 -3.52 16.55 -1.29
C ALA A 152 -2.80 15.92 -0.09
N SER A 153 -1.58 15.40 -0.27
CA SER A 153 -0.80 14.82 0.82
C SER A 153 -0.54 15.84 1.94
N TYR A 154 -0.09 17.05 1.60
CA TYR A 154 0.12 18.11 2.58
C TYR A 154 -1.16 18.47 3.34
N TYR A 155 -2.27 18.70 2.63
CA TYR A 155 -3.52 19.13 3.25
C TYR A 155 -4.12 18.03 4.14
N PHE A 156 -4.22 16.80 3.63
CA PHE A 156 -4.86 15.72 4.39
C PHE A 156 -3.94 15.17 5.49
N LEU A 157 -2.66 14.87 5.20
CA LEU A 157 -1.79 14.22 6.18
C LEU A 157 -1.14 15.18 7.18
N TYR A 158 -0.83 16.41 6.77
CA TYR A 158 -0.23 17.38 7.69
C TYR A 158 -1.26 18.32 8.31
N VAL A 159 -2.06 19.02 7.49
CA VAL A 159 -2.99 20.03 8.03
C VAL A 159 -4.13 19.38 8.80
N ILE A 160 -4.80 18.38 8.22
CA ILE A 160 -5.96 17.73 8.86
C ILE A 160 -5.52 16.65 9.83
N ALA A 161 -4.82 15.61 9.36
CA ALA A 161 -4.53 14.44 10.18
C ALA A 161 -3.68 14.78 11.40
N ARG A 162 -2.63 15.59 11.22
CA ARG A 162 -1.73 16.02 12.30
C ARG A 162 -2.11 17.36 12.93
N LYS A 163 -3.22 17.98 12.55
CA LYS A 163 -3.67 19.32 13.02
C LYS A 163 -2.58 20.40 12.92
N SER A 164 -1.76 20.35 11.86
CA SER A 164 -0.60 21.24 11.67
C SER A 164 0.40 21.23 12.84
N SER A 165 0.41 20.17 13.66
CA SER A 165 1.33 20.03 14.77
C SER A 165 2.62 19.35 14.31
N PHE A 166 3.75 19.85 14.79
CA PHE A 166 5.06 19.27 14.53
C PHE A 166 5.84 19.21 15.84
N VAL A 167 6.08 18.00 16.33
CA VAL A 167 6.81 17.77 17.60
C VAL A 167 8.26 17.43 17.26
N VAL A 168 9.17 18.36 17.57
CA VAL A 168 10.61 18.23 17.33
C VAL A 168 11.29 17.30 18.36
N GLU A 169 10.60 16.99 19.45
CA GLU A 169 11.06 16.02 20.45
C GLU A 169 11.05 14.59 19.90
N GLY A 170 12.10 13.81 20.19
CA GLY A 170 12.24 12.41 19.76
C GLY A 170 13.38 12.11 18.77
N GLY A 171 14.24 13.10 18.47
CA GLY A 171 15.48 12.91 17.73
C GLY A 171 15.36 12.87 16.20
N LEU A 172 16.51 12.82 15.51
CA LEU A 172 16.60 12.96 14.05
C LEU A 172 15.82 11.89 13.27
N LEU A 173 15.78 10.64 13.77
CA LEU A 173 15.09 9.54 13.09
C LEU A 173 13.57 9.75 13.09
N LYS A 174 13.01 10.22 14.21
CA LYS A 174 11.59 10.56 14.30
C LYS A 174 11.24 11.69 13.33
N ILE A 175 12.02 12.76 13.34
CA ILE A 175 11.86 13.90 12.43
C ILE A 175 11.89 13.42 10.97
N PHE A 176 12.86 12.56 10.62
CA PHE A 176 12.95 11.99 9.29
C PHE A 176 11.67 11.24 8.92
N LEU A 177 11.18 10.33 9.79
CA LEU A 177 9.97 9.56 9.52
C LEU A 177 8.70 10.44 9.46
N ASP A 178 8.63 11.47 10.29
CA ASP A 178 7.53 12.43 10.30
C ASP A 178 7.38 13.15 8.96
N PHE A 179 8.49 13.43 8.26
CA PHE A 179 8.46 13.91 6.87
C PHE A 179 8.29 12.78 5.86
N TYR A 180 8.92 11.63 6.11
CA TYR A 180 8.96 10.51 5.18
C TYR A 180 7.57 9.96 4.87
N TYR A 181 6.72 9.76 5.87
CA TYR A 181 5.39 9.15 5.66
C TYR A 181 4.52 10.01 4.72
N PRO A 182 4.27 11.31 4.99
CA PRO A 182 3.53 12.17 4.07
C PRO A 182 4.20 12.29 2.68
N LEU A 183 5.52 12.33 2.64
CA LEU A 183 6.26 12.39 1.38
C LEU A 183 6.12 11.09 0.58
N GLY A 184 6.15 9.94 1.25
CA GLY A 184 5.98 8.62 0.67
C GLY A 184 4.60 8.45 0.06
N ASP A 185 3.56 8.87 0.78
CA ASP A 185 2.19 8.94 0.29
C ASP A 185 2.05 9.84 -0.94
N TRP A 186 2.68 11.02 -0.92
CA TRP A 186 2.72 11.89 -2.09
C TRP A 186 3.35 11.19 -3.30
N ILE A 187 4.50 10.55 -3.11
CA ILE A 187 5.23 9.84 -4.18
C ILE A 187 4.36 8.70 -4.73
N ILE A 188 3.76 7.90 -3.86
CA ILE A 188 2.89 6.78 -4.25
C ILE A 188 1.69 7.27 -5.07
N LEU A 189 0.97 8.28 -4.58
CA LEU A 189 -0.18 8.86 -5.30
C LEU A 189 0.25 9.46 -6.65
N THR A 190 1.35 10.19 -6.67
CA THR A 190 1.92 10.75 -7.90
C THR A 190 2.15 9.65 -8.92
N VAL A 191 2.85 8.59 -8.51
CA VAL A 191 3.24 7.50 -9.40
C VAL A 191 2.01 6.71 -9.87
N ALA A 192 1.03 6.49 -8.99
CA ALA A 192 -0.26 5.88 -9.34
C ALA A 192 -1.03 6.72 -10.38
N PHE A 193 -1.14 8.03 -10.17
CA PHE A 193 -1.80 8.94 -11.11
C PHE A 193 -1.04 9.09 -12.42
N LEU A 194 0.28 9.12 -12.40
CA LEU A 194 1.08 9.20 -13.62
C LEU A 194 0.89 7.95 -14.49
N ILE A 195 0.83 6.75 -13.91
CA ILE A 195 0.43 5.57 -14.68
C ILE A 195 -0.99 5.72 -15.20
N PHE A 196 -1.91 6.18 -14.36
CA PHE A 196 -3.29 6.37 -14.78
C PHE A 196 -3.39 7.29 -16.01
N GLY A 197 -2.77 8.47 -15.93
CA GLY A 197 -2.84 9.49 -16.98
C GLY A 197 -2.03 9.16 -18.23
N LEU A 198 -0.87 8.52 -18.07
CA LEU A 198 0.09 8.34 -19.17
C LEU A 198 -0.01 6.97 -19.85
N SER A 199 -0.54 5.95 -19.18
CA SER A 199 -0.48 4.57 -19.69
C SER A 199 -1.83 3.99 -20.08
N LEU A 200 -3.00 4.49 -19.61
CA LEU A 200 -4.30 3.82 -19.89
C LEU A 200 -4.67 3.72 -21.36
N GLN A 201 -4.20 4.64 -22.20
CA GLN A 201 -4.48 4.63 -23.64
C GLN A 201 -3.64 3.60 -24.40
N TYR A 202 -2.49 3.20 -23.82
CA TYR A 202 -1.51 2.31 -24.44
C TYR A 202 -1.44 0.94 -23.75
N LEU A 203 -2.16 0.79 -22.64
CA LEU A 203 -2.40 -0.47 -21.96
C LEU A 203 -3.26 -1.38 -22.86
N GLY A 204 -2.65 -2.43 -23.40
CA GLY A 204 -3.39 -3.53 -24.00
C GLY A 204 -4.42 -4.09 -23.01
N GLY A 205 -5.57 -4.55 -23.50
CA GLY A 205 -6.71 -4.95 -22.67
C GLY A 205 -6.39 -5.97 -21.56
N ARG A 206 -5.33 -6.79 -21.76
CA ARG A 206 -4.82 -7.77 -20.79
C ARG A 206 -4.28 -7.15 -19.49
N PHE A 207 -3.62 -5.98 -19.55
CA PHE A 207 -2.96 -5.37 -18.39
C PHE A 207 -3.72 -4.18 -17.80
N ARG A 208 -4.70 -3.64 -18.54
CA ARG A 208 -5.47 -2.47 -18.12
C ARG A 208 -6.10 -2.65 -16.74
N TRP A 209 -6.83 -3.74 -16.54
CA TRP A 209 -7.52 -4.01 -15.28
C TRP A 209 -6.57 -4.25 -14.09
N PRO A 210 -5.56 -5.14 -14.18
CA PRO A 210 -4.56 -5.29 -13.12
C PRO A 210 -3.92 -3.98 -12.68
N VAL A 211 -3.56 -3.11 -13.63
CA VAL A 211 -2.95 -1.80 -13.34
C VAL A 211 -3.94 -0.83 -12.70
N MET A 212 -5.19 -0.78 -13.18
CA MET A 212 -6.22 0.08 -12.56
C MET A 212 -6.52 -0.34 -11.12
N ILE A 213 -6.58 -1.64 -10.86
CA ILE A 213 -6.76 -2.19 -9.51
C ILE A 213 -5.56 -1.83 -8.62
N LEU A 214 -4.32 -1.97 -9.12
CA LEU A 214 -3.12 -1.53 -8.39
C LEU A 214 -3.19 -0.05 -7.98
N ILE A 215 -3.55 0.82 -8.92
CA ILE A 215 -3.71 2.27 -8.67
C ILE A 215 -4.74 2.53 -7.58
N LEU A 216 -5.90 1.84 -7.66
CA LEU A 216 -6.94 1.95 -6.65
C LEU A 216 -6.44 1.50 -5.26
N GLY A 217 -5.61 0.46 -5.20
CA GLY A 217 -5.02 -0.02 -3.96
C GLY A 217 -4.09 1.01 -3.30
N PHE A 218 -3.32 1.75 -4.09
CA PHE A 218 -2.50 2.86 -3.57
C PHE A 218 -3.34 4.05 -3.06
N VAL A 219 -4.49 4.31 -3.67
CA VAL A 219 -5.45 5.31 -3.14
C VAL A 219 -6.02 4.85 -1.80
N PHE A 220 -6.37 3.56 -1.66
CA PHE A 220 -6.79 3.02 -0.37
C PHE A 220 -5.66 3.07 0.67
N MET A 221 -4.41 2.85 0.28
CA MET A 221 -3.26 2.99 1.18
C MET A 221 -3.19 4.41 1.76
N PHE A 222 -3.24 5.43 0.89
CA PHE A 222 -3.27 6.82 1.30
C PHE A 222 -4.43 7.15 2.27
N ILE A 223 -5.63 6.64 1.98
CA ILE A 223 -6.80 6.83 2.87
C ILE A 223 -6.57 6.13 4.22
N SER A 224 -5.89 4.98 4.22
CA SER A 224 -5.54 4.24 5.44
C SER A 224 -4.55 5.03 6.28
N ASP A 225 -3.47 5.52 5.68
CA ASP A 225 -2.45 6.34 6.34
C ASP A 225 -3.03 7.64 6.90
N PHE A 226 -3.92 8.31 6.14
CA PHE A 226 -4.67 9.46 6.63
C PHE A 226 -5.53 9.13 7.85
N THR A 227 -6.33 8.06 7.76
CA THR A 227 -7.24 7.65 8.84
C THR A 227 -6.45 7.26 10.08
N PHE A 228 -5.38 6.49 9.93
CA PHE A 228 -4.48 6.09 11.00
C PHE A 228 -3.82 7.30 11.65
N SER A 229 -3.24 8.21 10.86
CA SER A 229 -2.59 9.42 11.39
C SER A 229 -3.59 10.31 12.12
N TYR A 230 -4.78 10.54 11.57
CA TYR A 230 -5.80 11.37 12.19
C TYR A 230 -6.27 10.77 13.53
N THR A 231 -6.63 9.49 13.52
CA THR A 231 -7.12 8.78 14.70
C THR A 231 -6.07 8.64 15.79
N THR A 232 -4.78 8.54 15.43
CA THR A 232 -3.67 8.62 16.37
C THR A 232 -3.54 10.02 16.98
N THR A 233 -3.64 11.07 16.16
CA THR A 233 -3.55 12.47 16.64
C THR A 233 -4.71 12.87 17.55
N VAL A 234 -5.90 12.31 17.37
CA VAL A 234 -7.04 12.51 18.29
C VAL A 234 -7.15 11.45 19.38
N GLU A 235 -6.14 10.58 19.51
CA GLU A 235 -6.05 9.53 20.54
C GLU A 235 -7.25 8.55 20.54
N SER A 236 -7.89 8.37 19.38
CA SER A 236 -9.03 7.46 19.20
C SER A 236 -8.65 6.13 18.56
N TYR A 237 -7.39 5.98 18.14
CA TYR A 237 -6.90 4.75 17.52
C TYR A 237 -6.76 3.62 18.54
N TYR A 238 -7.16 2.41 18.14
CA TYR A 238 -6.92 1.16 18.83
C TYR A 238 -6.72 0.04 17.80
N ASN A 239 -6.10 -1.08 18.16
CA ASN A 239 -5.95 -2.19 17.21
C ASN A 239 -7.32 -2.79 16.84
N GLY A 240 -7.56 -3.09 15.58
CA GLY A 240 -8.88 -3.44 15.05
C GLY A 240 -9.77 -2.23 14.74
N HIS A 241 -9.25 -1.00 14.81
CA HIS A 241 -9.98 0.21 14.37
C HIS A 241 -10.28 0.15 12.86
N LEU A 242 -11.17 1.03 12.38
CA LEU A 242 -11.48 1.16 10.94
C LEU A 242 -10.22 1.39 10.08
N ALA A 243 -9.20 2.06 10.63
CA ALA A 243 -7.92 2.27 9.96
C ALA A 243 -7.26 0.93 9.56
N ASP A 244 -7.32 -0.07 10.44
CA ASP A 244 -6.72 -1.38 10.17
C ASP A 244 -7.48 -2.14 9.08
N LEU A 245 -8.80 -2.00 9.02
CA LEU A 245 -9.60 -2.54 7.92
C LEU A 245 -9.26 -1.85 6.60
N LEU A 246 -9.07 -0.53 6.60
CA LEU A 246 -8.65 0.20 5.41
C LEU A 246 -7.27 -0.29 4.93
N PHE A 247 -6.32 -0.55 5.83
CA PHE A 247 -5.05 -1.18 5.47
C PHE A 247 -5.22 -2.58 4.90
N THR A 248 -6.11 -3.41 5.47
CA THR A 248 -6.47 -4.72 4.91
C THR A 248 -6.95 -4.58 3.47
N VAL A 249 -7.88 -3.64 3.23
CA VAL A 249 -8.43 -3.36 1.90
C VAL A 249 -7.34 -2.86 0.96
N ALA A 250 -6.48 -1.93 1.39
CA ALA A 250 -5.40 -1.41 0.59
C ALA A 250 -4.45 -2.52 0.11
N ILE A 251 -3.92 -3.31 1.04
CA ILE A 251 -3.02 -4.43 0.72
C ILE A 251 -3.70 -5.50 -0.11
N PHE A 252 -4.96 -5.83 0.20
CA PHE A 252 -5.74 -6.74 -0.63
C PHE A 252 -5.85 -6.22 -2.06
N VAL A 253 -6.25 -4.97 -2.27
CA VAL A 253 -6.47 -4.41 -3.61
C VAL A 253 -5.15 -4.34 -4.38
N ILE A 254 -4.05 -3.89 -3.75
CA ILE A 254 -2.72 -3.89 -4.39
C ILE A 254 -2.36 -5.33 -4.80
N SER A 255 -2.49 -6.28 -3.87
CA SER A 255 -2.17 -7.69 -4.10
C SER A 255 -3.05 -8.34 -5.16
N PHE A 256 -4.31 -7.96 -5.23
CA PHE A 256 -5.28 -8.44 -6.22
C PHE A 256 -4.93 -7.91 -7.63
N GLY A 257 -4.48 -6.66 -7.71
CA GLY A 257 -3.92 -6.09 -8.92
C GLY A 257 -2.67 -6.83 -9.39
N VAL A 258 -1.75 -7.15 -8.47
CA VAL A 258 -0.57 -8.01 -8.75
C VAL A 258 -1.01 -9.40 -9.24
N ALA A 259 -1.98 -10.03 -8.56
CA ALA A 259 -2.49 -11.35 -8.91
C ALA A 259 -3.11 -11.41 -10.32
N GLY A 260 -3.66 -10.28 -10.78
CA GLY A 260 -4.18 -10.12 -12.14
C GLY A 260 -3.15 -10.23 -13.26
N PHE A 261 -1.84 -10.14 -12.96
CA PHE A 261 -0.76 -10.39 -13.92
C PHE A 261 -0.49 -11.88 -14.12
N ASP A 262 -1.01 -12.77 -13.27
CA ASP A 262 -0.87 -14.21 -13.48
C ASP A 262 -1.81 -14.67 -14.58
N THR A 263 -1.20 -15.08 -15.68
CA THR A 263 -1.90 -15.36 -16.93
C THR A 263 -1.49 -16.70 -17.53
N LYS A 264 -0.92 -17.59 -16.71
CA LYS A 264 -0.44 -18.91 -17.14
C LYS A 264 -1.53 -19.87 -17.67
N GLU A 265 -2.81 -19.48 -17.60
CA GLU A 265 -3.94 -20.21 -18.18
C GLU A 265 -4.49 -19.57 -19.48
N THR A 266 -3.66 -18.85 -20.22
CA THR A 266 -3.98 -18.39 -21.60
C THR A 266 -2.99 -18.94 -22.60
#